data_AF-A0A2E4YCH9-F1
#
_entry.id   AF-A0A2E4YCH9-F1
#
_cell.length_a   1.000
_cell.length_b   1.000
_cell.length_c   1.000
_cell.angle_alpha   90.00
_cell.angle_beta   90.00
_cell.angle_gamma   90.00
#
_symmetry.space_group_name_H-M   'P 1'
#
loop_
_entity.id
_entity.type
_entity.pdbx_description
1 polymer ?
#
loop_
_entity_poly.entity_id
_entity_poly.type
_entity_poly.pdbx_seq_one_letter_code
_entity_poly.pdbx_strand_id
1 'polypeptide(L)'
;MTKLKYAIVVLKNGNEHHDKIALNYTQLSLDYQECNRLPTENQVDYYVMDSYTYLHDYDIVMVVNAGTIFLWGAYEHHYKEMIEASKHEYIHFSDDVWFHKPLGEGTTHVKAKFIHKLNIDSAEEFYNSHDIILTSLIDDSNITYLMHNEIPNYGNVTKPVDWAITVSSGFFINCILDHHGFNEKSVIHHVDISKISLHVHKYTIENWDGNDFESWIEHLNNKFPSMSLWNRKKFTSEDRKWKVVWEDVQNHFGDKWQEHWNKYKSLNHKWHRMNIKDISSIDTNGQGIIWWDGALKRIPSNLLKTSKQSYQNAIDFLWRLPEDTICYGNDHCNLQFDGISSKLALKKVLSHNSREKLWTDKI
;
A
#
# COMPACT_ATOMS: atom_id res chain seq x y z
N MET A 1 17.57 8.52 27.64
CA MET A 1 16.65 7.75 26.79
C MET A 1 16.49 8.53 25.51
N THR A 2 16.72 7.89 24.36
CA THR A 2 16.34 8.47 23.06
C THR A 2 14.83 8.63 23.08
N LYS A 3 14.33 9.88 23.00
CA LYS A 3 12.88 10.10 22.89
C LYS A 3 12.38 9.41 21.62
N LEU A 4 11.25 8.74 21.73
CA LEU A 4 10.56 8.17 20.57
C LEU A 4 9.97 9.33 19.77
N LYS A 5 10.11 9.28 18.46
CA LYS A 5 9.90 10.48 17.64
C LYS A 5 8.42 10.69 17.31
N TYR A 6 7.65 9.61 17.14
CA TYR A 6 6.22 9.68 16.80
C TYR A 6 5.39 8.56 17.43
N ALA A 7 4.13 8.88 17.78
CA ALA A 7 3.11 7.89 18.10
C ALA A 7 1.82 8.17 17.32
N ILE A 8 1.04 7.12 17.09
CA ILE A 8 -0.29 7.18 16.50
C ILE A 8 -1.27 6.48 17.43
N VAL A 9 -2.34 7.19 17.78
CA VAL A 9 -3.39 6.70 18.67
C VAL A 9 -4.71 6.70 17.93
N VAL A 10 -5.39 5.54 17.91
CA VAL A 10 -6.78 5.43 17.47
C VAL A 10 -7.69 5.31 18.69
N LEU A 11 -8.65 6.22 18.81
CA LEU A 11 -9.65 6.17 19.90
C LEU A 11 -10.84 5.29 19.51
N LYS A 12 -11.16 4.32 20.36
CA LYS A 12 -12.33 3.43 20.19
C LYS A 12 -13.60 4.22 20.43
N ASN A 13 -14.65 3.88 19.69
CA ASN A 13 -15.97 4.46 19.82
C ASN A 13 -16.98 3.33 20.01
N GLY A 14 -17.16 2.85 21.25
CA GLY A 14 -18.09 1.76 21.54
C GLY A 14 -17.50 0.34 21.36
N ASN A 15 -18.38 -0.66 21.37
CA ASN A 15 -18.03 -2.10 21.37
C ASN A 15 -18.93 -2.96 20.46
N GLU A 16 -19.85 -2.34 19.72
CA GLU A 16 -20.76 -3.02 18.80
C GLU A 16 -20.04 -3.53 17.54
N HIS A 17 -20.77 -4.25 16.69
CA HIS A 17 -20.18 -4.81 15.47
C HIS A 17 -19.71 -3.72 14.50
N HIS A 18 -20.50 -2.65 14.33
CA HIS A 18 -20.16 -1.55 13.44
C HIS A 18 -18.98 -0.71 13.98
N ASP A 19 -18.85 -0.57 15.30
CA ASP A 19 -17.68 0.07 15.95
C ASP A 19 -16.37 -0.66 15.62
N LYS A 20 -16.40 -2.00 15.63
CA LYS A 20 -15.24 -2.83 15.27
C LYS A 20 -14.87 -2.67 13.80
N ILE A 21 -15.86 -2.48 12.93
CA ILE A 21 -15.62 -2.18 11.52
C ILE A 21 -15.01 -0.78 11.41
N ALA A 22 -15.57 0.24 12.05
CA ALA A 22 -15.06 1.61 12.04
C ALA A 22 -13.61 1.72 12.55
N LEU A 23 -13.27 1.04 13.64
CA LEU A 23 -11.89 0.91 14.12
C LEU A 23 -11.00 0.29 13.05
N ASN A 24 -11.46 -0.80 12.43
CA ASN A 24 -10.71 -1.47 11.38
C ASN A 24 -10.48 -0.58 10.15
N TYR A 25 -11.43 0.29 9.78
CA TYR A 25 -11.27 1.28 8.71
C TYR A 25 -10.09 2.21 8.97
N THR A 26 -10.08 2.84 10.15
CA THR A 26 -9.02 3.78 10.54
C THR A 26 -7.67 3.09 10.60
N GLN A 27 -7.59 1.94 11.28
CA GLN A 27 -6.34 1.18 11.38
C GLN A 27 -5.84 0.69 10.02
N LEU A 28 -6.69 0.16 9.13
CA LEU A 28 -6.27 -0.24 7.78
C LEU A 28 -5.68 0.92 6.98
N SER A 29 -6.22 2.14 7.15
CA SER A 29 -5.69 3.33 6.49
C SER A 29 -4.27 3.70 6.96
N LEU A 30 -3.90 3.27 8.18
CA LEU A 30 -2.63 3.54 8.86
C LEU A 30 -1.63 2.37 8.77
N ASP A 31 -2.10 1.11 8.76
CA ASP A 31 -1.28 -0.11 8.59
C ASP A 31 -0.36 -0.01 7.35
N TYR A 32 -0.78 0.76 6.36
CA TYR A 32 -0.03 0.99 5.13
C TYR A 32 1.33 1.68 5.34
N GLN A 33 1.52 2.35 6.48
CA GLN A 33 2.79 2.96 6.87
C GLN A 33 3.94 1.97 7.02
N GLU A 34 3.63 0.73 7.41
CA GLU A 34 4.64 -0.28 7.73
C GLU A 34 5.03 -1.15 6.52
N CYS A 35 4.47 -0.90 5.33
CA CYS A 35 4.87 -1.61 4.11
C CYS A 35 6.08 -0.91 3.51
N ASN A 36 7.20 -1.63 3.32
CA ASN A 36 8.35 -1.55 2.36
C ASN A 36 8.61 -0.27 1.53
N ARG A 37 8.01 0.85 1.89
CA ARG A 37 8.27 2.17 1.33
C ARG A 37 9.66 2.57 1.77
N LEU A 38 10.31 3.38 0.94
CA LEU A 38 11.61 4.00 1.22
C LEU A 38 11.74 4.24 2.73
N PRO A 39 12.76 3.66 3.41
CA PRO A 39 12.85 3.65 4.86
C PRO A 39 12.59 5.06 5.40
N THR A 40 11.43 5.29 5.99
CA THR A 40 11.23 6.53 6.71
C THR A 40 11.96 6.34 8.03
N GLU A 41 12.98 7.16 8.30
CA GLU A 41 13.86 7.06 9.50
C GLU A 41 13.12 7.19 10.84
N ASN A 42 11.80 7.32 10.83
CA ASN A 42 10.97 7.59 11.99
C ASN A 42 10.31 6.29 12.44
N GLN A 43 10.80 5.71 13.54
CA GLN A 43 10.06 4.69 14.28
C GLN A 43 8.76 5.30 14.82
N VAL A 44 7.63 4.64 14.55
CA VAL A 44 6.29 5.06 14.99
C VAL A 44 5.69 3.96 15.85
N ASP A 45 5.17 4.32 17.02
CA ASP A 45 4.40 3.38 17.84
C ASP A 45 2.90 3.57 17.64
N TYR A 46 2.14 2.48 17.69
CA TYR A 46 0.71 2.47 17.38
C TYR A 46 -0.11 1.97 18.56
N TYR A 47 -1.13 2.74 18.90
CA TYR A 47 -1.99 2.50 20.06
C TYR A 47 -3.46 2.51 19.68
N VAL A 48 -4.23 1.70 20.39
CA VAL A 48 -5.69 1.79 20.42
C VAL A 48 -6.13 2.05 21.86
N MET A 49 -6.88 3.13 22.10
CA MET A 49 -7.25 3.56 23.45
C MET A 49 -8.75 3.87 23.53
N ASP A 50 -9.36 3.74 24.71
CA ASP A 50 -10.75 4.17 24.93
C ASP A 50 -10.86 5.70 25.07
N SER A 51 -9.80 6.32 25.58
CA SER A 51 -9.68 7.77 25.73
C SER A 51 -8.22 8.19 25.62
N TYR A 52 -7.97 9.35 25.02
CA TYR A 52 -6.61 9.85 24.90
C TYR A 52 -6.01 10.20 26.27
N THR A 53 -4.86 9.60 26.58
CA THR A 53 -4.02 9.99 27.71
C THR A 53 -2.75 10.62 27.18
N TYR A 54 -2.27 11.66 27.85
CA TYR A 54 -1.11 12.42 27.43
C TYR A 54 0.15 11.52 27.36
N LEU A 55 0.76 11.42 26.18
CA LEU A 55 1.96 10.60 25.97
C LEU A 55 3.22 11.48 25.97
N HIS A 56 3.86 11.62 27.13
CA HIS A 56 4.99 12.54 27.35
C HIS A 56 6.30 12.13 26.66
N ASP A 57 6.45 10.84 26.33
CA ASP A 57 7.70 10.27 25.81
C ASP A 57 7.88 10.47 24.30
N TYR A 58 6.89 11.07 23.62
CA TYR A 58 6.88 11.29 22.19
C TYR A 58 7.06 12.77 21.83
N ASP A 59 7.69 13.06 20.68
CA ASP A 59 7.77 14.44 20.17
C ASP A 59 6.47 14.89 19.50
N ILE A 60 5.82 13.96 18.78
CA ILE A 60 4.55 14.19 18.07
C ILE A 60 3.65 12.97 18.24
N VAL A 61 2.41 13.19 18.66
CA VAL A 61 1.37 12.16 18.76
C VAL A 61 0.22 12.52 17.83
N MET A 62 -0.07 11.68 16.85
CA MET A 62 -1.31 11.79 16.07
C MET A 62 -2.43 11.06 16.79
N VAL A 63 -3.57 11.71 16.97
CA VAL A 63 -4.75 11.10 17.58
C VAL A 63 -5.90 11.15 16.59
N VAL A 64 -6.56 10.00 16.39
CA VAL A 64 -7.60 9.81 15.39
C VAL A 64 -8.78 9.04 16.00
N ASN A 65 -10.01 9.52 15.82
CA ASN A 65 -11.20 8.76 16.23
C ASN A 65 -11.50 7.61 15.26
N ALA A 66 -11.88 6.44 15.78
CA ALA A 66 -12.33 5.31 14.98
C ALA A 66 -13.48 5.71 14.03
N GLY A 67 -13.44 5.19 12.81
CA GLY A 67 -14.36 5.56 11.72
C GLY A 67 -13.85 6.71 10.85
N THR A 68 -12.71 7.30 11.20
CA THR A 68 -12.07 8.35 10.41
C THR A 68 -11.03 7.76 9.46
N ILE A 69 -11.11 8.12 8.18
CA ILE A 69 -10.07 7.87 7.20
C ILE A 69 -9.24 9.14 7.08
N PHE A 70 -8.01 9.06 7.56
CA PHE A 70 -6.97 10.05 7.34
C PHE A 70 -5.87 9.41 6.51
N LEU A 71 -5.86 9.72 5.21
CA LEU A 71 -4.97 9.05 4.27
C LEU A 71 -3.51 9.39 4.61
N TRP A 72 -2.71 8.37 4.96
CA TRP A 72 -1.31 8.58 5.31
C TRP A 72 -0.51 9.30 4.23
N GLY A 73 -0.80 9.02 2.95
CA GLY A 73 -0.21 9.76 1.85
C GLY A 73 -0.47 11.26 1.94
N ALA A 74 -1.67 11.70 2.35
CA ALA A 74 -1.96 13.12 2.54
C ALA A 74 -1.17 13.71 3.72
N TYR A 75 -1.03 12.97 4.82
CA TYR A 75 -0.19 13.36 5.96
C TYR A 75 1.25 13.65 5.52
N GLU A 76 1.91 12.67 4.89
CA GLU A 76 3.31 12.79 4.48
C GLU A 76 3.53 13.94 3.50
N HIS A 77 2.57 14.18 2.60
CA HIS A 77 2.76 15.08 1.47
C HIS A 77 2.36 16.53 1.75
N HIS A 78 1.42 16.75 2.67
CA HIS A 78 0.81 18.07 2.85
C HIS A 78 0.93 18.62 4.26
N TYR A 79 1.15 17.75 5.24
CA TYR A 79 0.92 18.10 6.65
C TYR A 79 2.15 17.90 7.52
N LYS A 80 2.95 16.86 7.26
CA LYS A 80 4.10 16.47 8.08
C LYS A 80 5.06 17.63 8.38
N GLU A 81 5.60 18.29 7.35
CA GLU A 81 6.59 19.38 7.54
C GLU A 81 6.02 20.54 8.37
N MET A 82 4.76 20.89 8.14
CA MET A 82 4.08 21.97 8.86
C MET A 82 3.81 21.59 10.33
N ILE A 83 3.44 20.34 10.61
CA ILE A 83 3.26 19.82 11.97
C ILE A 83 4.60 19.80 12.71
N GLU A 84 5.66 19.34 12.05
CA GLU A 84 7.01 19.28 12.60
C GLU A 84 7.55 20.68 12.94
N ALA A 85 7.34 21.65 12.05
CA ALA A 85 7.75 23.04 12.25
C ALA A 85 6.89 23.82 13.25
N SER A 86 5.66 23.38 13.54
CA SER A 86 4.75 24.06 14.46
C SER A 86 5.29 24.09 15.89
N LYS A 87 5.06 25.19 16.61
CA LYS A 87 5.38 25.31 18.04
C LYS A 87 4.18 25.03 18.95
N HIS A 88 3.01 24.76 18.37
CA HIS A 88 1.79 24.55 19.14
C HIS A 88 1.76 23.18 19.79
N GLU A 89 1.22 23.13 21.01
CA GLU A 89 0.97 21.89 21.74
C GLU A 89 -0.10 21.07 21.03
N TYR A 90 -1.19 21.71 20.62
CA TYR A 90 -2.29 21.07 19.91
C TYR A 90 -2.46 21.65 18.50
N ILE A 91 -2.59 20.77 17.52
CA ILE A 91 -2.82 21.13 16.12
C ILE A 91 -4.05 20.36 15.65
N HIS A 92 -5.20 21.03 15.64
CA HIS A 92 -6.47 20.42 15.26
C HIS A 92 -6.70 20.51 13.76
N PHE A 93 -6.95 19.35 13.16
CA PHE A 93 -7.36 19.27 11.75
C PHE A 93 -8.88 19.11 11.64
N SER A 94 -9.47 18.45 12.64
CA SER A 94 -10.90 18.35 12.91
C SER A 94 -11.09 17.93 14.38
N ASP A 95 -12.33 17.71 14.80
CA ASP A 95 -12.63 17.10 16.11
C ASP A 95 -12.17 15.63 16.18
N ASP A 96 -11.97 15.00 15.02
CA ASP A 96 -11.64 13.58 14.90
C ASP A 96 -10.17 13.30 14.56
N VAL A 97 -9.40 14.34 14.22
CA VAL A 97 -7.98 14.24 13.89
C VAL A 97 -7.26 15.45 14.46
N TRP A 98 -6.32 15.19 15.37
CA TRP A 98 -5.44 16.22 15.90
C TRP A 98 -4.06 15.67 16.20
N PHE A 99 -3.10 16.58 16.28
CA PHE A 99 -1.74 16.27 16.70
C PHE A 99 -1.47 16.94 18.04
N HIS A 100 -0.78 16.21 18.89
CA HIS A 100 -0.32 16.66 20.18
C HIS A 100 1.22 16.63 20.22
N LYS A 101 1.83 17.77 20.56
CA LYS A 101 3.27 17.96 20.70
C LYS A 101 3.58 18.28 22.16
N PRO A 102 4.06 17.32 22.97
CA PRO A 102 4.20 17.49 24.42
C PRO A 102 5.04 18.66 24.92
N LEU A 103 5.89 19.25 24.08
CA LEU A 103 6.74 20.40 24.40
C LEU A 103 6.29 21.69 23.71
N GLY A 104 5.15 21.67 23.00
CA GLY A 104 4.57 22.83 22.36
C GLY A 104 3.79 23.70 23.35
N GLU A 105 3.30 24.84 22.87
CA GLU A 105 2.46 25.75 23.65
C GLU A 105 1.23 26.18 22.86
N GLY A 106 0.05 26.09 23.50
CA GLY A 106 -1.20 26.56 22.92
C GLY A 106 -1.75 25.71 21.78
N THR A 107 -2.75 26.24 21.09
CA THR A 107 -3.55 25.48 20.12
C THR A 107 -3.65 26.21 18.79
N THR A 108 -3.56 25.47 17.69
CA THR A 108 -3.85 25.97 16.35
C THR A 108 -4.82 25.05 15.60
N HIS A 109 -5.49 25.62 14.60
CA HIS A 109 -6.46 24.92 13.76
C HIS A 109 -6.02 24.99 12.30
N VAL A 110 -5.96 23.84 11.65
CA VAL A 110 -5.55 23.68 10.26
C VAL A 110 -6.71 23.10 9.48
N LYS A 111 -7.10 23.78 8.40
CA LYS A 111 -8.12 23.23 7.50
C LYS A 111 -7.54 22.08 6.69
N ALA A 112 -7.87 20.85 7.09
CA ALA A 112 -7.50 19.66 6.34
C ALA A 112 -8.44 19.45 5.14
N LYS A 113 -7.86 18.98 4.05
CA LYS A 113 -8.55 18.38 2.92
C LYS A 113 -8.23 16.88 3.06
N PHE A 114 -9.11 15.94 2.70
CA PHE A 114 -8.87 14.48 2.83
C PHE A 114 -9.07 13.86 4.23
N ILE A 115 -10.00 14.38 5.03
CA ILE A 115 -10.57 13.65 6.17
C ILE A 115 -11.97 13.19 5.77
N HIS A 116 -12.20 11.88 5.84
CA HIS A 116 -13.52 11.29 5.65
C HIS A 116 -13.95 10.60 6.93
N LYS A 117 -15.21 10.76 7.32
CA LYS A 117 -15.75 10.22 8.58
C LYS A 117 -16.95 9.32 8.30
N LEU A 118 -16.93 8.12 8.86
CA LEU A 118 -18.12 7.29 9.04
C LEU A 118 -18.94 7.87 10.19
N ASN A 119 -20.24 8.07 9.98
CA ASN A 119 -21.15 8.29 11.09
C ASN A 119 -21.37 6.96 11.79
N ILE A 120 -20.99 6.86 13.06
CA ILE A 120 -21.06 5.63 13.85
C ILE A 120 -21.98 5.79 15.06
N ASP A 121 -22.79 6.85 15.09
CA ASP A 121 -23.71 7.12 16.19
C ASP A 121 -24.79 6.04 16.32
N SER A 122 -25.08 5.34 15.21
CA SER A 122 -25.95 4.16 15.18
C SER A 122 -25.63 3.27 13.98
N ALA A 123 -26.15 2.03 13.99
CA ALA A 123 -26.04 1.13 12.84
C ALA A 123 -26.66 1.70 11.56
N GLU A 124 -27.79 2.42 11.65
CA GLU A 124 -28.45 3.02 10.49
C GLU A 124 -27.60 4.13 9.86
N GLU A 125 -27.09 5.04 10.68
CA GLU A 125 -26.17 6.10 10.27
C GLU A 125 -24.85 5.55 9.70
N PHE A 126 -24.36 4.46 10.27
CA PHE A 126 -23.21 3.73 9.74
C PHE A 126 -23.45 3.28 8.30
N TYR A 127 -24.57 2.60 8.03
CA TYR A 127 -24.87 2.15 6.66
C TYR A 127 -25.07 3.31 5.68
N ASN A 128 -25.72 4.40 6.11
CA ASN A 128 -25.95 5.56 5.25
C ASN A 128 -24.66 6.32 4.90
N SER A 129 -23.74 6.45 5.86
CA SER A 129 -22.45 7.13 5.64
C SER A 129 -21.39 6.24 4.97
N HIS A 130 -21.57 4.92 5.02
CA HIS A 130 -20.67 3.92 4.44
C HIS A 130 -20.47 4.11 2.92
N ASP A 131 -21.53 4.41 2.18
CA ASP A 131 -21.49 4.53 0.71
C ASP A 131 -20.58 5.67 0.22
N ILE A 132 -20.49 6.76 0.99
CA ILE A 132 -19.63 7.91 0.68
C ILE A 132 -18.16 7.51 0.78
N ILE A 133 -17.82 6.70 1.77
CA ILE A 133 -16.46 6.22 1.97
C ILE A 133 -16.08 5.12 0.97
N LEU A 134 -17.02 4.24 0.61
CA LEU A 134 -16.84 3.30 -0.50
C LEU A 134 -16.46 4.03 -1.79
N THR A 135 -17.07 5.19 -2.06
CA THR A 135 -16.74 6.00 -3.25
C THR A 135 -15.27 6.40 -3.28
N SER A 136 -14.72 6.93 -2.17
CA SER A 136 -13.30 7.31 -2.11
C SER A 136 -12.34 6.12 -2.28
N LEU A 137 -12.77 4.92 -1.89
CA LEU A 137 -11.99 3.68 -2.00
C LEU A 137 -12.14 3.02 -3.38
N ILE A 138 -13.29 3.22 -4.04
CA ILE A 138 -13.48 2.92 -5.46
C ILE A 138 -12.59 3.82 -6.30
N ASP A 139 -12.48 5.11 -5.97
CA ASP A 139 -11.57 6.02 -6.64
C ASP A 139 -10.12 5.52 -6.53
N ASP A 140 -9.69 5.09 -5.35
CA ASP A 140 -8.38 4.46 -5.13
C ASP A 140 -8.19 3.18 -5.95
N SER A 141 -9.26 2.40 -6.17
CA SER A 141 -9.22 1.21 -7.02
C SER A 141 -9.12 1.51 -8.52
N ASN A 142 -9.32 2.77 -8.92
CA ASN A 142 -9.15 3.24 -10.30
C ASN A 142 -7.83 3.99 -10.51
N ILE A 143 -6.98 4.11 -9.49
CA ILE A 143 -5.64 4.70 -9.62
C ILE A 143 -4.79 3.81 -10.53
N THR A 144 -3.99 4.45 -11.37
CA THR A 144 -2.94 3.81 -12.14
C THR A 144 -1.60 4.03 -11.45
N TYR A 145 -0.91 2.96 -11.08
CA TYR A 145 0.42 3.04 -10.48
C TYR A 145 1.49 2.88 -11.58
N LEU A 146 2.00 4.01 -12.06
CA LEU A 146 3.05 4.01 -13.10
C LEU A 146 4.43 3.68 -12.52
N MET A 147 4.62 3.91 -11.22
CA MET A 147 5.77 3.49 -10.43
C MET A 147 5.27 2.92 -9.10
N HIS A 148 5.91 1.86 -8.63
CA HIS A 148 5.80 1.42 -7.24
C HIS A 148 6.61 2.37 -6.35
N ASN A 149 6.42 2.31 -5.02
CA ASN A 149 7.20 3.11 -4.06
C ASN A 149 8.13 2.24 -3.19
N GLU A 150 8.44 1.04 -3.67
CA GLU A 150 9.09 -0.03 -2.93
C GLU A 150 10.43 -0.41 -3.58
N ILE A 151 11.39 -0.89 -2.80
CA ILE A 151 12.64 -1.47 -3.28
C ILE A 151 12.64 -2.97 -2.92
N PRO A 152 12.92 -3.90 -3.86
CA PRO A 152 12.82 -5.31 -3.57
C PRO A 152 13.86 -5.76 -2.54
N ASN A 153 13.45 -6.54 -1.54
CA ASN A 153 14.38 -7.32 -0.73
C ASN A 153 14.59 -8.69 -1.37
N TYR A 154 15.75 -8.90 -1.98
CA TYR A 154 15.97 -10.09 -2.79
C TYR A 154 16.22 -11.36 -1.96
N GLY A 155 15.52 -12.44 -2.33
CA GLY A 155 15.80 -13.79 -1.82
C GLY A 155 16.88 -14.52 -2.63
N ASN A 156 17.09 -15.79 -2.30
CA ASN A 156 18.03 -16.64 -3.04
C ASN A 156 17.50 -16.98 -4.43
N VAL A 157 18.40 -16.95 -5.42
CA VAL A 157 18.13 -17.43 -6.78
C VAL A 157 18.32 -18.94 -6.82
N THR A 158 17.31 -19.67 -7.29
CA THR A 158 17.36 -21.14 -7.40
C THR A 158 17.36 -21.61 -8.85
N LYS A 159 16.45 -21.08 -9.66
CA LYS A 159 16.32 -21.34 -11.10
C LYS A 159 15.53 -20.21 -11.77
N PRO A 160 15.66 -20.04 -13.10
CA PRO A 160 14.83 -19.10 -13.86
C PRO A 160 13.34 -19.41 -13.68
N VAL A 161 12.53 -18.36 -13.78
CA VAL A 161 11.09 -18.44 -13.56
C VAL A 161 10.36 -18.87 -14.84
N ASP A 162 9.37 -19.73 -14.71
CA ASP A 162 8.49 -20.16 -15.81
C ASP A 162 7.23 -19.28 -15.90
N TRP A 163 6.82 -18.70 -14.77
CA TRP A 163 5.70 -17.78 -14.71
C TRP A 163 5.87 -16.75 -13.60
N ALA A 164 5.26 -15.58 -13.78
CA ALA A 164 5.14 -14.58 -12.74
C ALA A 164 3.72 -14.01 -12.67
N ILE A 165 3.17 -13.85 -11.47
CA ILE A 165 1.95 -13.08 -11.22
C ILE A 165 2.35 -11.74 -10.62
N THR A 166 1.85 -10.65 -11.17
CA THR A 166 2.18 -9.29 -10.73
C THR A 166 0.94 -8.43 -10.70
N VAL A 167 0.83 -7.57 -9.69
CA VAL A 167 -0.06 -6.41 -9.81
C VAL A 167 0.40 -5.51 -10.96
N SER A 168 -0.54 -4.88 -11.67
CA SER A 168 -0.20 -4.00 -12.80
C SER A 168 0.29 -2.64 -12.32
N SER A 169 1.48 -2.60 -11.72
CA SER A 169 2.07 -1.41 -11.12
C SER A 169 3.56 -1.32 -11.41
N GLY A 170 4.00 -0.25 -12.09
CA GLY A 170 5.43 0.08 -12.29
C GLY A 170 6.36 -1.06 -12.76
N PHE A 171 7.63 -0.97 -12.36
CA PHE A 171 8.73 -1.84 -12.82
C PHE A 171 9.32 -2.76 -11.75
N PHE A 172 8.66 -2.94 -10.61
CA PHE A 172 9.19 -3.79 -9.52
C PHE A 172 9.36 -5.22 -9.99
N ILE A 173 8.40 -5.70 -10.79
CA ILE A 173 8.45 -7.02 -11.41
C ILE A 173 9.67 -7.17 -12.32
N ASN A 174 10.08 -6.11 -13.03
CA ASN A 174 11.29 -6.15 -13.85
C ASN A 174 12.52 -6.39 -12.98
N CYS A 175 12.65 -5.68 -11.86
CA CYS A 175 13.76 -5.86 -10.92
C CYS A 175 13.79 -7.29 -10.34
N ILE A 176 12.63 -7.83 -9.95
CA ILE A 176 12.53 -9.22 -9.45
C ILE A 176 12.92 -10.24 -10.54
N LEU A 177 12.42 -10.05 -11.77
CA LEU A 177 12.70 -10.95 -12.89
C LEU A 177 14.15 -10.89 -13.34
N ASP A 178 14.79 -9.73 -13.25
CA ASP A 178 16.22 -9.57 -13.50
C ASP A 178 17.06 -10.37 -12.50
N HIS A 179 16.70 -10.29 -11.21
CA HIS A 179 17.38 -11.01 -10.14
C HIS A 179 17.23 -12.53 -10.25
N HIS A 180 15.99 -13.03 -10.44
CA HIS A 180 15.73 -14.48 -10.49
C HIS A 180 15.99 -15.11 -11.86
N GLY A 181 16.03 -14.30 -12.91
CA GLY A 181 16.10 -14.73 -14.30
C GLY A 181 14.77 -15.27 -14.83
N PHE A 182 14.59 -15.15 -16.13
CA PHE A 182 13.46 -15.70 -16.88
C PHE A 182 13.93 -16.21 -18.25
N ASN A 183 13.09 -16.99 -18.93
CA ASN A 183 13.38 -17.55 -20.25
C ASN A 183 12.36 -17.08 -21.29
N GLU A 184 12.59 -17.36 -22.58
CA GLU A 184 11.70 -16.89 -23.66
C GLU A 184 10.28 -17.49 -23.63
N LYS A 185 10.06 -18.55 -22.84
CA LYS A 185 8.75 -19.18 -22.65
C LYS A 185 8.05 -18.71 -21.38
N SER A 186 8.70 -17.89 -20.56
CA SER A 186 8.12 -17.38 -19.32
C SER A 186 6.84 -16.59 -19.61
N VAL A 187 5.82 -16.81 -18.78
CA VAL A 187 4.52 -16.15 -18.91
C VAL A 187 4.31 -15.15 -17.77
N ILE A 188 4.00 -13.90 -18.12
CA ILE A 188 3.74 -12.84 -17.14
C ILE A 188 2.24 -12.59 -17.04
N HIS A 189 1.68 -12.80 -15.86
CA HIS A 189 0.28 -12.63 -15.53
C HIS A 189 0.07 -11.33 -14.76
N HIS A 190 -0.47 -10.34 -15.46
CA HIS A 190 -0.84 -9.03 -14.92
C HIS A 190 -2.24 -9.09 -14.31
N VAL A 191 -2.36 -8.81 -13.01
CA VAL A 191 -3.62 -8.88 -12.25
C VAL A 191 -3.94 -7.51 -11.65
N ASP A 192 -5.13 -6.99 -11.88
CA ASP A 192 -5.60 -5.78 -11.20
C ASP A 192 -7.13 -5.71 -11.18
N ILE A 193 -7.69 -5.03 -10.19
CA ILE A 193 -9.11 -4.63 -10.20
C ILE A 193 -9.34 -3.38 -11.05
N SER A 194 -8.32 -2.53 -11.15
CA SER A 194 -8.28 -1.29 -11.93
C SER A 194 -8.18 -1.61 -13.42
N LYS A 195 -9.29 -1.39 -14.14
CA LYS A 195 -9.32 -1.57 -15.60
C LYS A 195 -8.33 -0.63 -16.30
N ILE A 196 -8.21 0.60 -15.80
CA ILE A 196 -7.30 1.59 -16.38
C ILE A 196 -5.84 1.22 -16.11
N SER A 197 -5.50 0.72 -14.92
CA SER A 197 -4.13 0.31 -14.60
C SER A 197 -3.64 -0.79 -15.54
N LEU A 198 -4.44 -1.85 -15.73
CA LEU A 198 -4.16 -2.91 -16.71
C LEU A 198 -3.95 -2.36 -18.12
N HIS A 199 -4.83 -1.45 -18.55
CA HIS A 199 -4.78 -0.92 -19.90
C HIS A 199 -3.54 -0.04 -20.15
N VAL A 200 -3.18 0.79 -19.18
CA VAL A 200 -2.00 1.67 -19.27
C VAL A 200 -0.71 0.87 -19.23
N HIS A 201 -0.62 -0.15 -18.37
CA HIS A 201 0.54 -1.02 -18.31
C HIS A 201 0.70 -1.81 -19.62
N LYS A 202 -0.41 -2.36 -20.14
CA LYS A 202 -0.41 -3.04 -21.44
C LYS A 202 0.07 -2.11 -22.56
N TYR A 203 -0.47 -0.91 -22.63
CA TYR A 203 -0.06 0.08 -23.61
C TYR A 203 1.43 0.45 -23.48
N THR A 204 1.95 0.53 -22.26
CA THR A 204 3.38 0.78 -21.99
C THR A 204 4.27 -0.33 -22.53
N ILE A 205 3.95 -1.60 -22.25
CA ILE A 205 4.71 -2.74 -22.79
C ILE A 205 4.67 -2.75 -24.33
N GLU A 206 3.52 -2.46 -24.92
CA GLU A 206 3.34 -2.53 -26.38
C GLU A 206 3.98 -1.36 -27.15
N ASN A 207 4.12 -0.18 -26.54
CA ASN A 207 4.41 1.06 -27.28
C ASN A 207 5.62 1.84 -26.76
N TRP A 208 6.14 1.54 -25.57
CA TRP A 208 7.31 2.23 -25.03
C TRP A 208 8.60 1.50 -25.39
N ASP A 209 9.55 2.26 -25.94
CA ASP A 209 10.87 1.75 -26.31
C ASP A 209 11.83 1.61 -25.11
N GLY A 210 11.41 2.07 -23.92
CA GLY A 210 12.22 2.02 -22.70
C GLY A 210 13.14 3.23 -22.50
N ASN A 211 13.10 4.23 -23.40
CA ASN A 211 13.88 5.46 -23.27
C ASN A 211 13.00 6.63 -22.84
N ASP A 212 13.63 7.64 -22.24
CA ASP A 212 12.97 8.92 -21.90
C ASP A 212 11.63 8.75 -21.17
N PHE A 213 11.71 8.17 -19.97
CA PHE A 213 10.54 7.88 -19.15
C PHE A 213 9.73 9.15 -18.80
N GLU A 214 10.37 10.31 -18.69
CA GLU A 214 9.66 11.57 -18.41
C GLU A 214 8.71 11.94 -19.55
N SER A 215 9.18 11.94 -20.79
CA SER A 215 8.33 12.17 -21.96
C SER A 215 7.26 11.08 -22.10
N TRP A 216 7.56 9.83 -21.75
CA TRP A 216 6.58 8.75 -21.76
C TRP A 216 5.44 8.98 -20.77
N ILE A 217 5.74 9.43 -19.56
CA ILE A 217 4.73 9.76 -18.53
C ILE A 217 3.82 10.90 -19.00
N GLU A 218 4.38 11.95 -19.60
CA GLU A 218 3.58 13.04 -20.18
C GLU A 218 2.65 12.53 -21.30
N HIS A 219 3.16 11.67 -22.17
CA HIS A 219 2.35 11.00 -23.21
C HIS A 219 1.20 10.19 -22.62
N LEU A 220 1.45 9.40 -21.57
CA LEU A 220 0.40 8.61 -20.92
C LEU A 220 -0.71 9.48 -20.32
N ASN A 221 -0.36 10.59 -19.66
CA ASN A 221 -1.35 11.53 -19.10
C ASN A 221 -2.24 12.15 -20.19
N ASN A 222 -1.66 12.47 -21.35
CA ASN A 222 -2.41 13.01 -22.49
C ASN A 222 -3.31 11.96 -23.14
N LYS A 223 -2.81 10.73 -23.28
CA LYS A 223 -3.54 9.63 -23.94
C LYS A 223 -4.67 9.07 -23.08
N PHE A 224 -4.48 9.03 -21.76
CA PHE A 224 -5.45 8.49 -20.81
C PHE A 224 -5.93 9.58 -19.85
N PRO A 225 -6.87 10.45 -20.24
CA PRO A 225 -7.38 11.52 -19.38
C PRO A 225 -7.94 11.01 -18.04
N SER A 226 -8.45 9.78 -18.00
CA SER A 226 -8.89 9.13 -16.76
C SER A 226 -7.76 8.90 -15.75
N MET A 227 -6.50 8.77 -16.18
CA MET A 227 -5.37 8.76 -15.25
C MET A 227 -5.27 10.09 -14.52
N SER A 228 -5.39 11.22 -15.24
CA SER A 228 -5.34 12.55 -14.63
C SER A 228 -6.48 12.75 -13.60
N LEU A 229 -7.68 12.24 -13.89
CA LEU A 229 -8.83 12.26 -12.98
C LEU A 229 -8.57 11.49 -11.68
N TRP A 230 -8.07 10.25 -11.77
CA TRP A 230 -7.95 9.36 -10.61
C TRP A 230 -6.62 9.49 -9.86
N ASN A 231 -5.52 9.82 -10.55
CA ASN A 231 -4.20 9.93 -9.95
C ASN A 231 -3.95 11.26 -9.21
N ARG A 232 -4.92 12.18 -9.19
CA ARG A 232 -4.87 13.45 -8.42
C ARG A 232 -3.56 14.21 -8.61
N LYS A 233 -3.13 14.39 -9.87
CA LYS A 233 -1.87 15.05 -10.28
C LYS A 233 -0.57 14.27 -10.02
N LYS A 234 -0.62 13.04 -9.48
CA LYS A 234 0.57 12.17 -9.46
C LYS A 234 1.03 11.86 -10.87
N PHE A 235 2.34 11.67 -11.03
CA PHE A 235 2.98 11.41 -12.33
C PHE A 235 2.81 12.60 -13.29
N THR A 236 2.96 13.81 -12.79
CA THR A 236 2.92 15.04 -13.61
C THR A 236 4.13 15.91 -13.29
N SER A 237 4.24 17.08 -13.94
CA SER A 237 5.22 18.09 -13.60
C SER A 237 5.04 18.67 -12.20
N GLU A 238 3.82 18.60 -11.63
CA GLU A 238 3.51 19.07 -10.27
C GLU A 238 3.94 18.08 -9.17
N ASP A 239 4.02 16.78 -9.49
CA ASP A 239 4.46 15.72 -8.57
C ASP A 239 5.45 14.77 -9.25
N ARG A 240 6.74 15.06 -9.01
CA ARG A 240 7.89 14.35 -9.60
C ARG A 240 8.52 13.30 -8.67
N LYS A 241 7.86 12.89 -7.59
CA LYS A 241 8.41 11.89 -6.66
C LYS A 241 8.72 10.54 -7.33
N TRP A 242 8.03 10.22 -8.41
CA TRP A 242 8.30 9.05 -9.24
C TRP A 242 9.74 9.03 -9.81
N LYS A 243 10.42 10.18 -9.91
CA LYS A 243 11.81 10.26 -10.36
C LYS A 243 12.77 9.52 -9.44
N VAL A 244 12.54 9.56 -8.12
CA VAL A 244 13.39 8.86 -7.14
C VAL A 244 13.36 7.35 -7.37
N VAL A 245 12.16 6.79 -7.60
CA VAL A 245 12.02 5.36 -7.88
C VAL A 245 12.55 5.02 -9.27
N TRP A 246 12.32 5.90 -10.25
CA TRP A 246 12.89 5.71 -11.58
C TRP A 246 14.42 5.69 -11.56
N GLU A 247 15.04 6.59 -10.80
CA GLU A 247 16.50 6.60 -10.56
C GLU A 247 16.98 5.30 -9.92
N ASP A 248 16.23 4.74 -8.95
CA ASP A 248 16.54 3.43 -8.35
C ASP A 248 16.48 2.30 -9.39
N VAL A 249 15.45 2.27 -10.24
CA VAL A 249 15.36 1.33 -11.37
C VAL A 249 16.55 1.50 -12.31
N GLN A 250 16.90 2.74 -12.68
CA GLN A 250 18.05 3.01 -13.52
C GLN A 250 19.37 2.55 -12.88
N ASN A 251 19.52 2.72 -11.57
CA ASN A 251 20.70 2.28 -10.83
C ASN A 251 20.79 0.75 -10.74
N HIS A 252 19.66 0.07 -10.53
CA HIS A 252 19.60 -1.40 -10.52
C HIS A 252 20.09 -1.99 -11.83
N PHE A 253 19.57 -1.49 -12.96
CA PHE A 253 19.85 -2.05 -14.28
C PHE A 253 21.13 -1.52 -14.93
N GLY A 254 21.48 -0.26 -14.67
CA GLY A 254 22.50 0.47 -15.41
C GLY A 254 22.31 0.32 -16.92
N ASP A 255 23.39 -0.01 -17.63
CA ASP A 255 23.39 -0.18 -19.08
C ASP A 255 22.55 -1.36 -19.58
N LYS A 256 22.14 -2.28 -18.70
CA LYS A 256 21.39 -3.49 -19.08
C LYS A 256 19.89 -3.25 -19.22
N TRP A 257 19.38 -2.08 -18.81
CA TRP A 257 17.94 -1.77 -18.83
C TRP A 257 17.32 -2.06 -20.20
N GLN A 258 17.96 -1.59 -21.27
CA GLN A 258 17.43 -1.75 -22.62
C GLN A 258 17.39 -3.21 -23.08
N GLU A 259 18.41 -3.99 -22.74
CA GLU A 259 18.42 -5.41 -23.04
C GLU A 259 17.31 -6.14 -22.26
N HIS A 260 17.19 -5.86 -20.96
CA HIS A 260 16.16 -6.43 -20.11
C HIS A 260 14.75 -6.06 -20.60
N TRP A 261 14.49 -4.78 -20.86
CA TRP A 261 13.19 -4.29 -21.28
C TRP A 261 12.74 -4.92 -22.60
N ASN A 262 13.65 -5.05 -23.57
CA ASN A 262 13.32 -5.69 -24.84
C ASN A 262 13.05 -7.20 -24.70
N LYS A 263 13.77 -7.90 -23.82
CA LYS A 263 13.49 -9.30 -23.46
C LYS A 263 12.15 -9.43 -22.73
N TYR A 264 11.86 -8.53 -21.80
CA TYR A 264 10.60 -8.54 -21.06
C TYR A 264 9.41 -8.32 -22.00
N LYS A 265 9.46 -7.32 -22.88
CA LYS A 265 8.40 -7.04 -23.86
C LYS A 265 8.09 -8.20 -24.81
N SER A 266 9.06 -9.07 -25.10
CA SER A 266 8.85 -10.21 -26.00
C SER A 266 8.20 -11.42 -25.33
N LEU A 267 8.02 -11.40 -24.00
CA LEU A 267 7.37 -12.46 -23.26
C LEU A 267 5.86 -12.53 -23.54
N ASN A 268 5.28 -13.67 -23.19
CA ASN A 268 3.83 -13.83 -23.23
C ASN A 268 3.18 -13.13 -22.03
N HIS A 269 2.53 -11.99 -22.27
CA HIS A 269 1.79 -11.25 -21.26
C HIS A 269 0.29 -11.56 -21.28
N LYS A 270 -0.25 -12.03 -20.15
CA LYS A 270 -1.67 -12.28 -19.93
C LYS A 270 -2.24 -11.25 -18.95
N TRP A 271 -3.46 -10.79 -19.20
CA TRP A 271 -4.09 -9.67 -18.47
C TRP A 271 -5.39 -10.11 -17.81
N HIS A 272 -5.50 -9.89 -16.51
CA HIS A 272 -6.55 -10.45 -15.66
C HIS A 272 -7.20 -9.35 -14.83
N ARG A 273 -8.44 -8.97 -15.19
CA ARG A 273 -9.23 -8.07 -14.35
C ARG A 273 -9.89 -8.86 -13.22
N MET A 274 -9.19 -9.02 -12.12
CA MET A 274 -9.65 -9.80 -10.97
C MET A 274 -8.96 -9.33 -9.69
N ASN A 275 -9.46 -9.81 -8.55
CA ASN A 275 -8.75 -9.64 -7.31
C ASN A 275 -7.58 -10.63 -7.22
N ILE A 276 -6.41 -10.18 -6.77
CA ILE A 276 -5.23 -11.05 -6.63
C ILE A 276 -5.44 -12.21 -5.66
N LYS A 277 -6.42 -12.13 -4.76
CA LYS A 277 -6.79 -13.26 -3.87
C LYS A 277 -7.46 -14.44 -4.62
N ASP A 278 -7.97 -14.19 -5.83
CA ASP A 278 -8.82 -15.11 -6.61
C ASP A 278 -8.07 -15.71 -7.82
N ILE A 279 -6.73 -15.81 -7.73
CA ILE A 279 -5.82 -16.24 -8.82
C ILE A 279 -5.86 -17.75 -9.13
N SER A 280 -6.78 -18.53 -8.57
CA SER A 280 -6.83 -19.98 -8.76
C SER A 280 -7.07 -20.42 -10.21
N SER A 281 -7.55 -19.52 -11.07
CA SER A 281 -7.72 -19.78 -12.51
C SER A 281 -6.46 -19.53 -13.34
N ILE A 282 -5.37 -19.05 -12.72
CA ILE A 282 -4.12 -18.75 -13.40
C ILE A 282 -3.26 -20.02 -13.50
N ASP A 283 -2.80 -20.32 -14.71
CA ASP A 283 -1.84 -21.40 -14.95
C ASP A 283 -0.50 -21.08 -14.28
N THR A 284 -0.06 -22.00 -13.42
CA THR A 284 1.09 -21.85 -12.52
C THR A 284 2.04 -23.05 -12.62
N ASN A 285 2.14 -23.65 -13.81
CA ASN A 285 3.04 -24.78 -14.05
C ASN A 285 4.52 -24.36 -14.12
N GLY A 286 5.38 -24.96 -13.29
CA GLY A 286 6.81 -24.66 -13.22
C GLY A 286 7.19 -23.73 -12.06
N GLN A 287 8.40 -23.16 -12.11
CA GLN A 287 8.86 -22.20 -11.10
C GLN A 287 8.10 -20.89 -11.21
N GLY A 288 7.48 -20.50 -10.10
CA GLY A 288 6.68 -19.29 -10.02
C GLY A 288 7.28 -18.19 -9.18
N ILE A 289 6.92 -16.96 -9.52
CA ILE A 289 7.02 -15.80 -8.64
C ILE A 289 5.66 -15.12 -8.56
N ILE A 290 5.32 -14.57 -7.39
CA ILE A 290 4.18 -13.67 -7.27
C ILE A 290 4.54 -12.41 -6.48
N TRP A 291 4.16 -11.26 -7.02
CA TRP A 291 4.28 -9.95 -6.37
C TRP A 291 2.90 -9.30 -6.17
N TRP A 292 2.61 -8.89 -4.94
CA TRP A 292 1.30 -8.34 -4.55
C TRP A 292 1.36 -7.25 -3.47
N ASP A 293 2.51 -6.64 -3.21
CA ASP A 293 2.64 -5.79 -2.02
C ASP A 293 1.56 -4.68 -1.97
N GLY A 294 1.01 -4.46 -0.78
CA GLY A 294 -0.14 -3.59 -0.51
C GLY A 294 -1.49 -4.06 -1.08
N ALA A 295 -1.54 -4.96 -2.06
CA ALA A 295 -2.78 -5.36 -2.73
C ALA A 295 -3.74 -6.12 -1.81
N LEU A 296 -3.21 -6.98 -0.91
CA LEU A 296 -4.02 -7.67 0.09
C LEU A 296 -4.55 -6.73 1.20
N LYS A 297 -4.02 -5.51 1.35
CA LYS A 297 -4.47 -4.54 2.38
C LYS A 297 -5.57 -3.65 1.84
N ARG A 298 -5.45 -3.25 0.58
CA ARG A 298 -6.32 -2.28 -0.11
C ARG A 298 -7.50 -2.88 -0.86
N ILE A 299 -7.77 -4.17 -0.68
CA ILE A 299 -8.93 -4.79 -1.32
C ILE A 299 -10.18 -4.07 -0.79
N PRO A 300 -11.06 -3.49 -1.63
CA PRO A 300 -12.29 -2.87 -1.15
C PRO A 300 -13.17 -3.85 -0.34
N SER A 301 -13.14 -5.14 -0.69
CA SER A 301 -13.79 -6.19 0.11
C SER A 301 -13.20 -6.40 1.52
N ASN A 302 -11.97 -5.97 1.80
CA ASN A 302 -11.36 -6.04 3.14
C ASN A 302 -11.82 -4.89 4.06
N LEU A 303 -12.47 -3.87 3.51
CA LEU A 303 -13.00 -2.76 4.28
C LEU A 303 -14.18 -3.20 5.15
N LEU A 304 -15.02 -4.08 4.62
CA LEU A 304 -16.12 -4.73 5.34
C LEU A 304 -15.67 -5.86 6.27
N LYS A 305 -14.36 -6.12 6.36
CA LYS A 305 -13.82 -7.23 7.12
C LYS A 305 -13.27 -6.73 8.45
N THR A 306 -13.49 -7.50 9.49
CA THR A 306 -12.71 -7.41 10.73
C THR A 306 -11.24 -7.77 10.48
N SER A 307 -10.34 -7.33 11.37
CA SER A 307 -8.93 -7.78 11.36
C SER A 307 -8.80 -9.31 11.25
N LYS A 308 -9.60 -10.06 12.01
CA LYS A 308 -9.65 -11.54 11.94
C LYS A 308 -10.00 -12.05 10.55
N GLN A 309 -10.99 -11.45 9.88
CA GLN A 309 -11.36 -11.85 8.52
C GLN A 309 -10.25 -11.50 7.53
N SER A 310 -9.58 -10.36 7.68
CA SER A 310 -8.42 -9.97 6.84
C SER A 310 -7.26 -10.95 7.01
N TYR A 311 -6.94 -11.34 8.24
CA TYR A 311 -5.95 -12.37 8.56
C TYR A 311 -6.27 -13.72 7.91
N GLN A 312 -7.52 -14.19 8.04
CA GLN A 312 -7.94 -15.44 7.38
C GLN A 312 -7.77 -15.40 5.86
N ASN A 313 -8.05 -14.26 5.21
CA ASN A 313 -7.83 -14.17 3.76
C ASN A 313 -6.34 -14.27 3.39
N ALA A 314 -5.44 -13.73 4.22
CA ALA A 314 -4.00 -13.83 3.95
C ALA A 314 -3.54 -15.30 4.03
N ILE A 315 -4.07 -16.06 5.00
CA ILE A 315 -3.85 -17.51 5.11
C ILE A 315 -4.40 -18.22 3.86
N ASP A 316 -5.67 -17.97 3.51
CA ASP A 316 -6.33 -18.62 2.38
C ASP A 316 -5.63 -18.32 1.05
N PHE A 317 -5.14 -17.09 0.87
CA PHE A 317 -4.39 -16.68 -0.32
C PHE A 317 -3.08 -17.45 -0.43
N LEU A 318 -2.25 -17.47 0.62
CA LEU A 318 -0.98 -18.19 0.62
C LEU A 318 -1.17 -19.70 0.46
N TRP A 319 -2.23 -20.25 1.05
CA TRP A 319 -2.57 -21.67 0.94
C TRP A 319 -2.92 -22.12 -0.49
N ARG A 320 -3.41 -21.21 -1.34
CA ARG A 320 -3.75 -21.49 -2.75
C ARG A 320 -2.55 -21.44 -3.69
N LEU A 321 -1.41 -20.91 -3.25
CA LEU A 321 -0.21 -20.84 -4.07
C LEU A 321 0.52 -22.19 -4.10
N PRO A 322 1.16 -22.57 -5.22
CA PRO A 322 2.11 -23.68 -5.23
C PRO A 322 3.20 -23.48 -4.17
N GLU A 323 3.58 -24.54 -3.45
CA GLU A 323 4.47 -24.47 -2.27
C GLU A 323 5.83 -23.78 -2.52
N ASP A 324 6.35 -23.91 -3.75
CA ASP A 324 7.66 -23.41 -4.17
C ASP A 324 7.60 -22.03 -4.86
N THR A 325 6.42 -21.41 -4.94
CA THR A 325 6.29 -20.04 -5.49
C THR A 325 7.07 -19.05 -4.63
N ILE A 326 7.95 -18.26 -5.26
CA ILE A 326 8.70 -17.22 -4.56
C ILE A 326 7.79 -16.02 -4.37
N CYS A 327 7.69 -15.55 -3.13
CA CYS A 327 6.78 -14.51 -2.72
C CYS A 327 7.46 -13.15 -2.65
N TYR A 328 6.75 -12.11 -3.06
CA TYR A 328 7.10 -10.71 -2.87
C TYR A 328 5.86 -9.92 -2.45
N GLY A 329 5.90 -9.37 -1.25
CA GLY A 329 4.78 -8.68 -0.63
C GLY A 329 4.53 -9.14 0.78
N ASN A 330 3.45 -8.60 1.35
CA ASN A 330 3.18 -8.70 2.77
C ASN A 330 1.83 -9.35 3.02
N ASP A 331 1.61 -9.76 4.26
CA ASP A 331 0.28 -10.14 4.73
C ASP A 331 -0.66 -8.92 4.80
N HIS A 332 -1.82 -9.11 5.44
CA HIS A 332 -2.80 -8.05 5.62
C HIS A 332 -2.37 -6.87 6.52
N CYS A 333 -1.19 -6.89 7.16
CA CYS A 333 -0.72 -5.78 8.01
C CYS A 333 0.78 -5.48 7.83
N ASN A 334 1.73 -6.18 8.46
CA ASN A 334 3.16 -5.81 8.36
C ASN A 334 4.14 -6.98 8.17
N LEU A 335 3.67 -8.22 8.04
CA LEU A 335 4.56 -9.37 7.89
C LEU A 335 4.97 -9.56 6.42
N GLN A 336 6.25 -9.38 6.14
CA GLN A 336 6.83 -9.47 4.79
C GLN A 336 7.26 -10.89 4.40
N PHE A 337 7.11 -11.21 3.11
CA PHE A 337 7.40 -12.52 2.52
C PHE A 337 8.40 -12.47 1.37
N ASP A 338 9.12 -11.37 1.21
CA ASP A 338 10.04 -11.17 0.10
C ASP A 338 11.13 -12.25 0.05
N GLY A 339 11.27 -12.84 -1.14
CA GLY A 339 12.33 -13.78 -1.44
C GLY A 339 12.19 -15.16 -0.80
N ILE A 340 11.08 -15.46 -0.13
CA ILE A 340 10.81 -16.78 0.47
C ILE A 340 9.73 -17.55 -0.29
N SER A 341 9.69 -18.87 -0.12
CA SER A 341 8.65 -19.70 -0.72
C SER A 341 7.29 -19.48 -0.06
N SER A 342 6.21 -19.73 -0.81
CA SER A 342 4.83 -19.63 -0.31
C SER A 342 4.59 -20.57 0.89
N LYS A 343 5.24 -21.75 0.91
CA LYS A 343 5.24 -22.67 2.07
C LYS A 343 5.80 -22.02 3.33
N LEU A 344 6.93 -21.31 3.20
CA LEU A 344 7.54 -20.62 4.34
C LEU A 344 6.71 -19.39 4.73
N ALA A 345 6.17 -18.65 3.75
CA ALA A 345 5.27 -17.53 3.99
C ALA A 345 4.01 -17.99 4.75
N LEU A 346 3.40 -19.11 4.35
CA LEU A 346 2.26 -19.72 5.02
C LEU A 346 2.61 -20.11 6.46
N LYS A 347 3.76 -20.74 6.68
CA LYS A 347 4.23 -21.06 8.05
C LYS A 347 4.39 -19.79 8.90
N LYS A 348 4.94 -18.71 8.33
CA LYS A 348 5.11 -17.43 9.02
C LYS A 348 3.76 -16.82 9.39
N VAL A 349 2.82 -16.71 8.46
CA VAL A 349 1.50 -16.10 8.72
C VAL A 349 0.71 -16.92 9.74
N LEU A 350 0.82 -18.26 9.75
CA LEU A 350 0.15 -19.13 10.73
C LEU A 350 0.73 -18.99 12.15
N SER A 351 1.94 -18.45 12.30
CA SER A 351 2.57 -18.34 13.63
C SER A 351 1.97 -17.24 14.49
N HIS A 352 1.45 -16.17 13.89
CA HIS A 352 0.76 -15.07 14.58
C HIS A 352 0.07 -14.14 13.58
N ASN A 353 -0.95 -13.42 14.06
CA ASN A 353 -1.53 -12.28 13.35
C ASN A 353 -0.58 -11.08 13.48
N SER A 354 -0.01 -10.62 12.37
CA SER A 354 0.99 -9.54 12.38
C SER A 354 0.43 -8.21 12.89
N ARG A 355 -0.89 -7.99 12.75
CA ARG A 355 -1.56 -6.79 13.24
C ARG A 355 -1.60 -6.69 14.76
N GLU A 356 -1.61 -7.82 15.47
CA GLU A 356 -1.54 -7.86 16.93
C GLU A 356 -0.18 -7.42 17.47
N LYS A 357 0.86 -7.42 16.63
CA LYS A 357 2.19 -6.89 16.99
C LYS A 357 2.33 -5.41 16.71
N LEU A 358 1.54 -4.88 15.79
CA LEU A 358 1.59 -3.47 15.43
C LEU A 358 0.84 -2.62 16.46
N TRP A 359 -0.40 -3.00 16.76
CA TRP A 359 -1.30 -2.20 17.60
C TRP A 359 -1.27 -2.65 19.05
N THR A 360 -0.92 -1.73 19.96
CA THR A 360 -0.95 -1.97 21.40
C THR A 360 -2.21 -1.38 22.03
N ASP A 361 -2.93 -2.17 22.83
CA ASP A 361 -4.20 -1.76 23.44
C ASP A 361 -4.05 -0.81 24.66
N LYS A 362 -2.82 -0.55 25.15
CA LYS A 362 -2.59 0.19 26.41
C LYS A 362 -1.25 0.94 26.45
N ILE A 363 -1.32 2.18 26.92
CA ILE A 363 -0.30 2.83 27.78
C ILE A 363 -0.97 3.09 29.12
#